data_AF-D8F3J9-F1
#
_entry.id   AF-D8F3J9-F1
#
_cell.length_a   1.000
_cell.length_b   1.000
_cell.length_c   1.000
_cell.angle_alpha   90.00
_cell.angle_beta   90.00
_cell.angle_gamma   90.00
#
_symmetry.space_group_name_H-M   'P 1'
#
loop_
_entity.id
_entity.type
_entity.pdbx_description
1 polymer ?
#
loop_
_entity_poly.entity_id
_entity_poly.type
_entity_poly.pdbx_seq_one_letter_code
_entity_poly.pdbx_strand_id
1 'polypeptide(L)'
;MRTLTMILFIVLALVVGIYVGTFVKAGVSWSSNATMFVLITLAGAFGGLLYTARDNGLEFPHIKPGNSHVLNLGWVADCAYGIAGAFVVFLVLPTELKTGASDAESLQITGSLLGSIKLLALALVGGYGGRSLVDRALANIAKEAEEAKKSAEEAKEKVKQIQELDTKALELVHRQLDKGEALQDIQSLKEAIAGASKSARFEIFKEARTARSTNWKENVPLMERTIPIFEALIDNEAGEEYHRNHGQLGYALKDRAAGEEAKEDLNRAYEELSKAIELRDQKGVQGFLMYEFNRALCGIALGKAPEVIQRDLQAAAGVQSIWEKFEESEIIAAWAKQNQYDLEALKK
;
A
#
# COMPACT_ATOMS: atom_id res chain seq x y z
N MET A 1 -10.81 -27.80 -50.71
CA MET A 1 -9.85 -26.90 -50.03
C MET A 1 -8.55 -27.61 -49.59
N ARG A 2 -8.59 -28.85 -49.07
CA ARG A 2 -7.40 -29.62 -48.62
C ARG A 2 -6.34 -29.90 -49.72
N THR A 3 -6.77 -30.20 -50.94
CA THR A 3 -5.86 -30.46 -52.07
C THR A 3 -5.16 -29.20 -52.56
N LEU A 4 -5.86 -28.06 -52.57
CA LEU A 4 -5.32 -26.79 -53.04
C LEU A 4 -4.21 -26.24 -52.14
N THR A 5 -4.35 -26.41 -50.83
CA THR A 5 -3.35 -26.02 -49.84
C THR A 5 -2.13 -26.93 -49.85
N MET A 6 -2.31 -28.24 -50.04
CA MET A 6 -1.20 -29.19 -50.21
C MET A 6 -0.38 -28.88 -51.47
N ILE A 7 -1.06 -28.54 -52.58
CA ILE A 7 -0.40 -28.08 -53.80
C ILE A 7 0.35 -26.77 -53.54
N LEU A 8 -0.24 -25.82 -52.80
CA LEU A 8 0.42 -24.56 -52.46
C LEU A 8 1.71 -24.78 -51.64
N PHE A 9 1.76 -25.76 -50.73
CA PHE A 9 2.96 -26.08 -49.96
C PHE A 9 4.02 -26.81 -50.77
N ILE A 10 3.64 -27.74 -51.65
CA ILE A 10 4.58 -28.37 -52.59
C ILE A 10 5.15 -27.29 -53.52
N VAL A 11 4.31 -26.38 -53.98
CA VAL A 11 4.73 -25.22 -54.78
C VAL A 11 5.61 -24.28 -53.97
N LEU A 12 5.32 -24.00 -52.71
CA LEU A 12 6.16 -23.14 -51.87
C LEU A 12 7.51 -23.79 -51.58
N ALA A 13 7.55 -25.09 -51.27
CA ALA A 13 8.79 -25.84 -51.08
C ALA A 13 9.62 -25.92 -52.36
N LEU A 14 8.95 -26.10 -53.51
CA LEU A 14 9.58 -26.02 -54.83
C LEU A 14 10.05 -24.61 -55.13
N VAL A 15 9.29 -23.56 -54.81
CA VAL A 15 9.67 -22.17 -55.04
C VAL A 15 10.83 -21.77 -54.14
N VAL A 16 10.85 -22.19 -52.88
CA VAL A 16 11.99 -21.99 -51.98
C VAL A 16 13.20 -22.77 -52.48
N GLY A 17 13.03 -24.04 -52.87
CA GLY A 17 14.10 -24.85 -53.45
C GLY A 17 14.64 -24.30 -54.77
N ILE A 18 13.76 -23.76 -55.62
CA ILE A 18 14.11 -23.09 -56.88
C ILE A 18 14.75 -21.75 -56.59
N TYR A 19 14.27 -20.96 -55.63
CA TYR A 19 14.84 -19.66 -55.25
C TYR A 19 16.25 -19.83 -54.67
N VAL A 20 16.43 -20.82 -53.81
CA VAL A 20 17.74 -21.30 -53.31
C VAL A 20 18.61 -21.75 -54.50
N GLY A 21 18.08 -22.56 -55.42
CA GLY A 21 18.82 -23.06 -56.57
C GLY A 21 19.14 -22.01 -57.65
N THR A 22 18.30 -21.00 -57.84
CA THR A 22 18.51 -19.90 -58.79
C THR A 22 19.48 -18.87 -58.23
N PHE A 23 19.47 -18.61 -56.92
CA PHE A 23 20.50 -17.81 -56.27
C PHE A 23 21.89 -18.49 -56.34
N VAL A 24 21.95 -19.82 -56.21
CA VAL A 24 23.19 -20.61 -56.45
C VAL A 24 23.68 -20.47 -57.89
N LYS A 25 22.76 -20.54 -58.87
CA LYS A 25 23.09 -20.42 -60.30
C LYS A 25 23.43 -18.99 -60.75
N ALA A 26 22.94 -17.97 -60.05
CA ALA A 26 23.11 -16.57 -60.43
C ALA A 26 24.49 -15.97 -60.07
N GLY A 27 25.42 -16.77 -59.53
CA GLY A 27 26.78 -16.31 -59.25
C GLY A 27 26.89 -15.25 -58.16
N VAL A 28 25.82 -15.03 -57.37
CA VAL A 28 25.90 -14.26 -56.13
C VAL A 28 26.81 -15.06 -55.21
N SER A 29 27.95 -14.50 -54.82
CA SER A 29 28.94 -15.19 -53.96
C SER A 29 28.29 -15.52 -52.63
N TRP A 30 27.75 -16.73 -52.51
CA TRP A 30 27.07 -17.19 -51.32
C TRP A 30 28.13 -17.40 -50.26
N SER A 31 28.20 -16.50 -49.28
CA SER A 31 29.13 -16.70 -48.18
C SER A 31 28.72 -17.97 -47.43
N SER A 32 29.69 -18.77 -47.02
CA SER A 32 29.47 -19.99 -46.22
C SER A 32 28.55 -19.74 -45.00
N ASN A 33 28.55 -18.50 -44.50
CA ASN A 33 27.69 -18.03 -43.42
C ASN A 33 26.20 -18.09 -43.78
N ALA A 34 25.81 -17.71 -44.99
CA ALA A 34 24.42 -17.70 -45.41
C ALA A 34 23.85 -19.13 -45.56
N THR A 35 24.67 -20.10 -46.01
CA THR A 35 24.29 -21.52 -46.01
C THR A 35 24.05 -22.03 -44.60
N MET A 36 24.89 -21.65 -43.63
CA MET A 36 24.69 -22.02 -42.21
C MET A 36 23.39 -21.45 -41.65
N PHE A 37 23.05 -20.19 -41.92
CA PHE A 37 21.79 -19.60 -41.44
C PHE A 37 20.55 -20.29 -42.00
N VAL A 38 20.57 -20.71 -43.27
CA VAL A 38 19.49 -21.50 -43.87
C VAL A 38 19.36 -22.86 -43.19
N LEU A 39 20.47 -23.54 -42.93
CA LEU A 39 20.49 -24.83 -42.24
C LEU A 39 19.96 -24.73 -40.80
N ILE A 40 20.35 -23.70 -40.05
CA ILE A 40 19.84 -23.43 -38.70
C ILE A 40 18.34 -23.16 -38.74
N THR A 41 17.88 -22.37 -39.71
CA THR A 41 16.45 -22.03 -39.86
C THR A 41 15.63 -23.29 -40.16
N LEU A 42 16.09 -24.15 -41.07
CA LEU A 42 15.41 -25.40 -41.40
C LEU A 42 15.41 -26.39 -40.23
N ALA A 43 16.55 -26.55 -39.55
CA ALA A 43 16.66 -27.41 -38.37
C ALA A 43 15.79 -26.92 -37.22
N GLY A 44 15.73 -25.60 -37.00
CA GLY A 44 14.86 -24.97 -36.01
C GLY A 44 13.38 -25.17 -36.33
N ALA A 45 12.97 -24.89 -37.58
CA ALA A 45 11.60 -25.13 -38.02
C ALA A 45 11.19 -26.59 -37.86
N PHE A 46 12.09 -27.52 -38.21
CA PHE A 46 11.86 -28.95 -38.04
C PHE A 46 11.78 -29.36 -36.56
N GLY A 47 12.63 -28.78 -35.69
CA GLY A 47 12.55 -28.96 -34.25
C GLY A 47 11.20 -28.52 -33.67
N GLY A 48 10.70 -27.36 -34.11
CA GLY A 48 9.36 -26.88 -33.73
C GLY A 48 8.23 -27.78 -34.22
N LEU A 49 8.36 -28.32 -35.43
CA LEU A 49 7.39 -29.26 -35.99
C LEU A 49 7.39 -30.62 -35.26
N LEU A 50 8.56 -31.12 -34.86
CA LEU A 50 8.69 -32.33 -34.04
C LEU A 50 8.03 -32.16 -32.66
N TYR A 51 8.13 -30.98 -32.07
CA TYR A 51 7.45 -30.67 -30.81
C TYR A 51 5.93 -30.80 -30.97
N THR A 52 5.35 -30.19 -32.01
CA THR A 52 3.90 -30.26 -32.28
C THR A 52 3.42 -31.66 -32.63
N ALA A 53 4.24 -32.42 -33.37
CA ALA A 53 3.94 -33.81 -33.71
C ALA A 53 3.88 -34.71 -32.47
N ARG A 54 4.63 -34.39 -31.41
CA ARG A 54 4.62 -35.12 -30.13
C ARG A 54 3.40 -34.79 -29.28
N ASP A 55 3.12 -33.49 -29.06
CA ASP A 55 2.21 -33.09 -27.97
C ASP A 55 0.74 -32.93 -28.39
N ASN A 56 0.44 -32.35 -29.57
CA ASN A 56 -0.92 -31.92 -29.90
C ASN A 56 -1.45 -32.46 -31.24
N GLY A 57 -0.61 -33.17 -32.01
CA GLY A 57 -0.91 -33.44 -33.42
C GLY A 57 -0.81 -32.17 -34.27
N LEU A 58 -0.65 -32.34 -35.58
CA LEU A 58 -0.49 -31.22 -36.52
C LEU A 58 -1.79 -30.41 -36.64
N GLU A 59 -1.92 -29.35 -35.84
CA GLU A 59 -3.00 -28.38 -35.97
C GLU A 59 -2.79 -27.50 -37.21
N PHE A 60 -3.78 -27.47 -38.09
CA PHE A 60 -3.73 -26.63 -39.28
C PHE A 60 -4.13 -25.18 -38.96
N PRO A 61 -3.55 -24.20 -39.67
CA PRO A 61 -3.99 -22.81 -39.57
C PRO A 61 -5.50 -22.70 -39.84
N HIS A 62 -6.22 -22.10 -38.91
CA HIS A 62 -7.67 -21.92 -39.03
C HIS A 62 -8.11 -20.65 -38.29
N ILE A 63 -9.22 -20.08 -38.73
CA ILE A 63 -9.90 -18.99 -38.03
C ILE A 63 -10.87 -19.65 -37.03
N LYS A 64 -10.83 -19.24 -35.76
CA LYS A 64 -11.70 -19.83 -34.74
C LYS A 64 -13.18 -19.52 -35.05
N PRO A 65 -14.09 -20.52 -35.07
CA PRO A 65 -15.51 -20.27 -35.28
C PRO A 65 -16.05 -19.40 -34.13
N GLY A 66 -16.67 -18.27 -34.46
CA GLY A 66 -17.26 -17.35 -33.47
C GLY A 66 -16.38 -16.16 -33.06
N ASN A 67 -15.11 -16.09 -33.50
CA ASN A 67 -14.27 -14.92 -33.27
C ASN A 67 -13.39 -14.65 -34.51
N SER A 68 -13.95 -13.95 -35.49
CA SER A 68 -13.36 -13.72 -36.83
C SER A 68 -12.02 -12.98 -36.81
N HIS A 69 -11.64 -12.40 -35.67
CA HIS A 69 -10.38 -11.68 -35.50
C HIS A 69 -9.22 -12.54 -34.96
N VAL A 70 -9.47 -13.82 -34.62
CA VAL A 70 -8.45 -14.69 -34.03
C VAL A 70 -8.02 -15.77 -35.03
N LEU A 71 -6.88 -15.51 -35.68
CA LEU A 71 -6.20 -16.45 -36.57
C LEU A 71 -5.31 -17.39 -35.73
N ASN A 72 -5.61 -18.69 -35.73
CA ASN A 72 -4.70 -19.70 -35.23
C ASN A 72 -3.77 -20.13 -36.37
N LEU A 73 -2.46 -19.97 -36.19
CA LEU A 73 -1.44 -20.35 -37.17
C LEU A 73 -1.04 -21.83 -37.07
N GLY A 74 -1.46 -22.55 -36.00
CA GLY A 74 -1.16 -23.97 -35.81
C GLY A 74 0.34 -24.28 -35.94
N TRP A 75 0.66 -25.34 -36.69
CA TRP A 75 2.03 -25.79 -36.92
C TRP A 75 2.96 -24.73 -37.54
N VAL A 76 2.41 -23.71 -38.23
CA VAL A 76 3.21 -22.63 -38.82
C VAL A 76 3.79 -21.74 -37.71
N ALA A 77 3.02 -21.45 -36.66
CA ALA A 77 3.56 -20.76 -35.49
C ALA A 77 4.64 -21.60 -34.81
N ASP A 78 4.50 -22.92 -34.80
CA ASP A 78 5.44 -23.83 -34.14
C ASP A 78 6.77 -23.90 -34.89
N CYS A 79 6.74 -23.88 -36.22
CA CYS A 79 7.93 -23.68 -37.03
C CYS A 79 8.60 -22.35 -36.72
N ALA A 80 7.84 -21.26 -36.54
CA ALA A 80 8.40 -19.95 -36.20
C ALA A 80 9.04 -19.93 -34.79
N TYR A 81 8.40 -20.53 -33.79
CA TYR A 81 8.97 -20.73 -32.46
C TYR A 81 10.22 -21.61 -32.50
N GLY A 82 10.22 -22.64 -33.34
CA GLY A 82 11.37 -23.51 -33.54
C GLY A 82 12.56 -22.79 -34.19
N ILE A 83 12.29 -21.95 -35.19
CA ILE A 83 13.32 -21.08 -35.78
C ILE A 83 13.88 -20.16 -34.68
N ALA A 84 13.03 -19.45 -33.95
CA ALA A 84 13.46 -18.55 -32.89
C ALA A 84 14.30 -19.27 -31.82
N GLY A 85 13.86 -20.45 -31.37
CA GLY A 85 14.58 -21.28 -30.40
C GLY A 85 15.95 -21.73 -30.90
N ALA A 86 16.08 -22.09 -32.18
CA ALA A 86 17.37 -22.46 -32.78
C ALA A 86 18.38 -21.30 -32.76
N PHE A 87 17.92 -20.08 -33.04
CA PHE A 87 18.76 -18.89 -32.98
C PHE A 87 19.12 -18.48 -31.54
N VAL A 88 18.19 -18.59 -30.60
CA VAL A 88 18.45 -18.28 -29.18
C VAL A 88 19.51 -19.21 -28.60
N VAL A 89 19.46 -20.51 -28.90
CA VAL A 89 20.47 -21.47 -28.43
C VAL A 89 21.86 -21.13 -28.96
N PHE A 90 21.97 -20.62 -30.19
CA PHE A 90 23.24 -20.17 -30.77
C PHE A 90 23.80 -18.91 -30.11
N LEU A 91 22.93 -18.04 -29.57
CA LEU A 91 23.33 -16.84 -28.83
C LEU A 91 23.69 -17.13 -27.36
N VAL A 92 23.06 -18.13 -26.75
CA VAL A 92 23.20 -18.44 -25.31
C VAL A 92 24.33 -19.43 -25.04
N LEU A 93 24.53 -20.43 -25.89
CA LEU A 93 25.61 -21.38 -25.68
C LEU A 93 26.93 -20.77 -26.17
N PRO A 94 27.94 -20.62 -25.28
CA PRO A 94 29.26 -20.23 -25.73
C PRO A 94 29.74 -21.31 -26.68
N THR A 95 29.93 -20.97 -27.95
CA THR A 95 30.51 -21.85 -28.97
C THR A 95 32.01 -22.09 -28.75
N GLU A 96 32.53 -21.83 -27.55
CA GLU A 96 33.88 -22.15 -27.13
C GLU A 96 34.00 -23.63 -26.76
N LEU A 97 34.21 -24.46 -27.77
CA LEU A 97 35.09 -25.61 -27.61
C LEU A 97 36.54 -25.09 -27.49
N LYS A 98 36.93 -24.59 -26.32
CA LYS A 98 38.35 -24.40 -25.98
C LYS A 98 38.98 -25.79 -25.83
N THR A 99 39.71 -26.22 -26.86
CA THR A 99 40.75 -27.24 -26.71
C THR A 99 42.10 -26.54 -26.85
N GLY A 100 42.98 -26.78 -25.90
CA GLY A 100 44.24 -26.07 -25.77
C GLY A 100 45.14 -26.19 -27.01
N ALA A 101 45.75 -25.06 -27.35
CA ALA A 101 47.02 -24.93 -28.05
C ALA A 101 47.22 -25.75 -29.34
N SER A 102 46.62 -25.31 -30.43
CA SER A 102 47.33 -24.51 -31.44
C SER A 102 46.35 -24.18 -32.57
N ASP A 103 46.29 -22.90 -32.91
CA ASP A 103 45.59 -22.28 -34.02
C ASP A 103 44.05 -22.17 -33.94
N ALA A 104 43.64 -20.93 -34.10
CA ALA A 104 42.28 -20.42 -34.13
C ALA A 104 41.40 -21.14 -35.17
N GLU A 105 40.55 -22.05 -34.73
CA GLU A 105 39.35 -22.43 -35.48
C GLU A 105 38.13 -22.27 -34.59
N SER A 106 37.60 -21.04 -34.61
CA SER A 106 36.20 -20.80 -34.33
C SER A 106 35.37 -21.71 -35.23
N LEU A 107 34.21 -22.13 -34.76
CA LEU A 107 33.25 -23.00 -35.46
C LEU A 107 32.79 -22.47 -36.85
N GLN A 108 33.35 -21.36 -37.33
CA GLN A 108 33.13 -20.78 -38.64
C GLN A 108 34.00 -21.39 -39.76
N ILE A 109 35.12 -22.07 -39.46
CA ILE A 109 36.03 -22.51 -40.53
C ILE A 109 36.64 -23.87 -40.22
N THR A 110 35.96 -24.93 -40.63
CA THR A 110 36.58 -26.02 -41.40
C THR A 110 35.43 -26.84 -41.98
N GLY A 111 35.49 -27.20 -43.25
CA GLY A 111 34.47 -28.00 -43.96
C GLY A 111 34.32 -29.45 -43.45
N SER A 112 34.56 -29.68 -42.17
CA SER A 112 34.36 -30.95 -41.46
C SER A 112 32.88 -31.20 -41.26
N LEU A 113 32.40 -32.29 -41.87
CA LEU A 113 31.05 -32.84 -41.72
C LEU A 113 30.57 -32.86 -40.26
N LEU A 114 31.48 -33.09 -39.31
CA LEU A 114 31.18 -33.15 -37.88
C LEU A 114 30.74 -31.82 -37.27
N GLY A 115 31.29 -30.69 -37.75
CA GLY A 115 30.93 -29.34 -37.31
C GLY A 115 29.51 -28.98 -37.71
N SER A 116 29.14 -29.27 -38.97
CA SER A 116 27.78 -29.06 -39.47
C SER A 116 26.76 -29.95 -38.77
N ILE A 117 27.11 -31.21 -38.45
CA ILE A 117 26.23 -32.11 -37.69
C ILE A 117 25.97 -31.57 -36.28
N LYS A 118 27.01 -31.10 -35.57
CA LYS A 118 26.85 -30.52 -34.23
C LYS A 118 25.97 -29.27 -34.26
N LEU A 119 26.18 -28.39 -35.25
CA LEU A 119 25.41 -27.17 -35.43
C LEU A 119 23.94 -27.45 -35.75
N LEU A 120 23.66 -28.43 -36.61
CA LEU A 120 22.30 -28.87 -36.93
C LEU A 120 21.60 -29.53 -35.73
N ALA A 121 22.31 -30.41 -35.00
CA ALA A 121 21.77 -31.03 -33.79
C ALA A 121 21.43 -29.98 -32.74
N LEU A 122 22.28 -28.96 -32.58
CA LEU A 122 22.06 -27.86 -31.65
C LEU A 122 20.87 -26.99 -32.04
N ALA A 123 20.76 -26.62 -33.32
CA ALA A 123 19.63 -25.87 -33.86
C ALA A 123 18.31 -26.66 -33.71
N LEU A 124 18.34 -27.97 -33.93
CA LEU A 124 17.17 -28.85 -33.78
C LEU A 124 16.73 -28.96 -32.32
N VAL A 125 17.67 -29.11 -31.38
CA VAL A 125 17.37 -29.10 -29.93
C VAL A 125 16.82 -27.74 -29.50
N GLY A 126 17.41 -26.64 -29.99
CA GLY A 126 16.92 -25.29 -29.73
C GLY A 126 15.52 -25.05 -30.29
N GLY A 127 15.25 -25.54 -31.51
CA GLY A 127 13.92 -25.43 -32.10
C GLY A 127 12.88 -26.30 -31.41
N TYR A 128 13.25 -27.49 -30.95
CA TYR A 128 12.39 -28.34 -30.15
C TYR A 128 12.08 -27.73 -28.77
N GLY A 129 13.09 -27.17 -28.10
CA GLY A 129 12.94 -26.56 -26.77
C GLY A 129 12.30 -25.17 -26.77
N GLY A 130 12.38 -24.42 -27.88
CA GLY A 130 11.96 -23.01 -27.96
C GLY A 130 10.51 -22.77 -27.54
N ARG A 131 9.57 -23.62 -28.00
CA ARG A 131 8.15 -23.51 -27.62
C ARG A 131 7.93 -23.78 -26.13
N SER A 132 8.55 -24.83 -25.58
CA SER A 132 8.43 -25.16 -24.14
C SER A 132 8.95 -24.05 -23.23
N LEU A 133 9.99 -23.32 -23.65
CA LEU A 133 10.53 -22.17 -22.91
C LEU A 133 9.55 -21.00 -22.93
N VAL A 134 8.95 -20.71 -24.08
CA VAL A 134 7.92 -19.67 -24.22
C VAL A 134 6.68 -20.01 -23.40
N ASP A 135 6.17 -21.24 -23.49
CA ASP A 135 5.01 -21.70 -22.74
C ASP A 135 5.26 -21.59 -21.22
N ARG A 136 6.46 -21.96 -20.76
CA ARG A 136 6.85 -21.84 -19.34
C ARG A 136 7.01 -20.38 -18.90
N ALA A 137 7.57 -19.51 -19.75
CA ALA A 137 7.67 -18.09 -19.46
C ALA A 137 6.29 -17.43 -19.37
N LEU A 138 5.39 -17.75 -20.31
CA LEU A 138 4.01 -17.28 -20.29
C LEU A 138 3.23 -17.80 -19.07
N ALA A 139 3.41 -19.07 -18.70
CA ALA A 139 2.80 -19.63 -17.51
C ALA A 139 3.27 -18.93 -16.22
N ASN A 140 4.57 -18.61 -16.12
CA ASN A 140 5.11 -17.85 -14.99
C ASN A 140 4.53 -16.43 -14.94
N ILE A 141 4.50 -15.72 -16.07
CA ILE A 141 3.91 -14.37 -16.14
C ILE A 141 2.42 -14.39 -15.79
N ALA A 142 1.67 -15.38 -16.28
CA ALA A 142 0.26 -15.54 -15.96
C ALA A 142 0.05 -15.80 -14.46
N LYS A 143 0.90 -16.64 -13.85
CA LYS A 143 0.88 -16.91 -12.41
C LYS A 143 1.18 -15.66 -11.59
N GLU A 144 2.21 -14.90 -11.95
CA GLU A 144 2.55 -13.63 -11.29
C GLU A 144 1.41 -12.60 -11.43
N ALA A 145 0.78 -12.53 -12.60
CA ALA A 145 -0.37 -11.65 -12.82
C ALA A 145 -1.59 -12.07 -11.99
N GLU A 146 -1.83 -13.38 -11.82
CA GLU A 146 -2.91 -13.90 -10.99
C GLU A 146 -2.67 -13.64 -9.49
N GLU A 147 -1.45 -13.86 -9.01
CA GLU A 147 -1.04 -13.55 -7.64
C GLU A 147 -1.15 -12.04 -7.35
N ALA A 148 -0.68 -11.20 -8.27
CA ALA A 148 -0.82 -9.75 -8.18
C ALA A 148 -2.29 -9.32 -8.13
N LYS A 149 -3.14 -9.88 -9.00
CA LYS A 149 -4.58 -9.59 -9.01
C LYS A 149 -5.24 -9.99 -7.70
N LYS A 150 -4.95 -11.17 -7.18
CA LYS A 150 -5.49 -11.64 -5.90
C LYS A 150 -5.09 -10.72 -4.74
N SER A 151 -3.82 -10.33 -4.68
CA SER A 151 -3.32 -9.40 -3.66
C SER A 151 -3.98 -8.01 -3.75
N ALA A 152 -4.26 -7.54 -4.96
CA ALA A 152 -4.95 -6.27 -5.19
C ALA A 152 -6.42 -6.34 -4.78
N GLU A 153 -7.10 -7.45 -5.05
CA GLU A 153 -8.48 -7.68 -4.60
C GLU A 153 -8.57 -7.75 -3.07
N GLU A 154 -7.65 -8.45 -2.40
CA GLU A 154 -7.58 -8.50 -0.93
C GLU A 154 -7.30 -7.12 -0.32
N ALA A 155 -6.40 -6.34 -0.91
CA ALA A 155 -6.11 -4.98 -0.45
C ALA A 155 -7.33 -4.06 -0.64
N LYS A 156 -8.04 -4.17 -1.77
CA LYS A 156 -9.25 -3.40 -2.05
C LYS A 156 -10.36 -3.72 -1.04
N GLU A 157 -10.54 -4.99 -0.69
CA GLU A 157 -11.55 -5.39 0.30
C GLU A 157 -11.21 -4.87 1.70
N LYS A 158 -9.94 -4.93 2.11
CA LYS A 158 -9.49 -4.33 3.38
C LYS A 158 -9.72 -2.81 3.43
N VAL A 159 -9.44 -2.10 2.33
CA VAL A 159 -9.72 -0.65 2.24
C VAL A 159 -11.21 -0.36 2.38
N LYS A 160 -12.05 -1.16 1.73
CA LYS A 160 -13.51 -1.01 1.82
C LYS A 160 -14.01 -1.24 3.25
N GLN A 161 -13.51 -2.28 3.93
CA GLN A 161 -13.86 -2.56 5.33
C GLN A 161 -13.43 -1.41 6.26
N ILE A 162 -12.24 -0.85 6.08
CA ILE A 162 -11.78 0.32 6.86
C ILE A 162 -12.69 1.52 6.60
N GLN A 163 -13.07 1.78 5.35
CA GLN A 163 -13.99 2.88 5.00
C GLN A 163 -15.37 2.71 5.63
N GLU A 164 -15.91 1.48 5.67
CA GLU A 164 -17.18 1.18 6.32
C GLU A 164 -17.11 1.41 7.84
N LEU A 165 -16.02 0.99 8.49
CA LEU A 165 -15.78 1.23 9.92
C LEU A 165 -15.63 2.73 10.23
N ASP A 166 -14.86 3.45 9.42
CA ASP A 166 -14.62 4.89 9.56
C ASP A 166 -15.92 5.68 9.41
N THR A 167 -16.73 5.34 8.40
CA THR A 167 -18.02 5.98 8.15
C THR A 167 -18.97 5.74 9.33
N LYS A 168 -19.06 4.49 9.81
CA LYS A 168 -19.91 4.15 10.96
C LYS A 168 -19.50 4.92 12.22
N ALA A 169 -18.20 5.04 12.48
CA ALA A 169 -17.69 5.77 13.64
C ALA A 169 -18.04 7.27 13.57
N LEU A 170 -17.82 7.90 12.41
CA LEU A 170 -18.16 9.30 12.18
C LEU A 170 -19.66 9.56 12.30
N GLU A 171 -20.51 8.70 11.71
CA GLU A 171 -21.97 8.84 11.81
C GLU A 171 -22.47 8.77 13.26
N LEU A 172 -21.92 7.85 14.07
CA LEU A 172 -22.28 7.74 15.49
C LEU A 172 -21.80 8.95 16.29
N VAL A 173 -20.60 9.45 16.02
CA VAL A 173 -20.08 10.68 16.63
C VAL A 173 -20.94 11.89 16.24
N HIS A 174 -21.28 12.05 14.97
CA HIS A 174 -22.15 13.12 14.50
C HIS A 174 -23.51 13.07 15.19
N ARG A 175 -24.10 11.88 15.31
CA ARG A 175 -25.37 11.70 16.02
C ARG A 175 -25.25 12.05 17.50
N GLN A 176 -24.16 11.64 18.14
CA GLN A 176 -23.89 11.97 19.55
C GLN A 176 -23.71 13.47 19.76
N LEU A 177 -23.12 14.17 18.80
CA LEU A 177 -22.85 15.61 18.85
C LEU A 177 -23.95 16.46 18.20
N ASP A 178 -25.03 15.86 17.71
CA ASP A 178 -26.17 16.59 17.17
C ASP A 178 -27.00 17.21 18.31
N LYS A 179 -27.70 18.30 18.03
CA LYS A 179 -28.57 19.01 19.00
C LYS A 179 -29.84 18.23 19.35
N GLY A 180 -30.11 17.13 18.64
CA GLY A 180 -31.18 16.19 18.93
C GLY A 180 -30.92 15.34 20.17
N GLU A 181 -31.53 14.15 20.21
CA GLU A 181 -31.35 13.21 21.32
C GLU A 181 -29.96 12.54 21.25
N ALA A 182 -29.31 12.41 22.41
CA ALA A 182 -28.03 11.69 22.50
C ALA A 182 -28.23 10.21 22.15
N LEU A 183 -27.15 9.53 21.75
CA LEU A 183 -27.19 8.09 21.61
C LEU A 183 -27.48 7.43 22.96
N GLN A 184 -28.47 6.52 22.98
CA GLN A 184 -28.75 5.70 24.15
C GLN A 184 -27.70 4.61 24.36
N ASP A 185 -27.06 4.13 23.28
CA ASP A 185 -26.01 3.11 23.32
C ASP A 185 -24.61 3.73 23.17
N ILE A 186 -24.04 4.15 24.31
CA ILE A 186 -22.67 4.67 24.38
C ILE A 186 -21.63 3.58 24.11
N GLN A 187 -21.94 2.31 24.39
CA GLN A 187 -20.99 1.22 24.19
C GLN A 187 -20.71 0.99 22.69
N SER A 188 -21.76 0.98 21.87
CA SER A 188 -21.62 0.93 20.40
C SER A 188 -20.79 2.10 19.85
N LEU A 189 -20.92 3.29 20.43
CA LEU A 189 -20.11 4.45 20.04
C LEU A 189 -18.63 4.21 20.36
N LYS A 190 -18.30 3.76 21.57
CA LYS A 190 -16.91 3.47 21.96
C LYS A 190 -16.27 2.39 21.08
N GLU A 191 -17.02 1.33 20.78
CA GLU A 191 -16.57 0.24 19.90
C GLU A 191 -16.36 0.69 18.46
N ALA A 192 -17.22 1.57 17.95
CA ALA A 192 -17.04 2.13 16.61
C ALA A 192 -15.79 3.00 16.52
N ILE A 193 -15.53 3.84 17.55
CA ILE A 193 -14.30 4.65 17.64
C ILE A 193 -13.07 3.74 17.73
N ALA A 194 -13.15 2.63 18.46
CA ALA A 194 -12.08 1.64 18.57
C ALA A 194 -11.70 1.01 17.22
N GLY A 195 -12.71 0.62 16.44
CA GLY A 195 -12.51 0.01 15.12
C GLY A 195 -12.07 0.99 14.02
N ALA A 196 -12.13 2.30 14.28
CA ALA A 196 -11.84 3.33 13.29
C ALA A 196 -10.33 3.53 13.05
N SER A 197 -10.00 3.91 11.82
CA SER A 197 -8.65 4.26 11.40
C SER A 197 -8.10 5.45 12.19
N LYS A 198 -6.76 5.61 12.19
CA LYS A 198 -6.11 6.76 12.84
C LYS A 198 -6.59 8.10 12.25
N SER A 199 -6.85 8.14 10.94
CA SER A 199 -7.35 9.34 10.27
C SER A 199 -8.77 9.70 10.72
N ALA A 200 -9.66 8.70 10.80
CA ALA A 200 -11.02 8.93 11.27
C ALA A 200 -11.05 9.36 12.74
N ARG A 201 -10.25 8.73 13.61
CA ARG A 201 -10.11 9.14 15.02
C ARG A 201 -9.58 10.57 15.19
N PHE A 202 -8.71 11.02 14.30
CA PHE A 202 -8.24 12.41 14.29
C PHE A 202 -9.35 13.41 13.92
N GLU A 203 -10.19 13.08 12.94
CA GLU A 203 -11.36 13.91 12.60
C GLU A 203 -12.39 13.93 13.73
N ILE A 204 -12.68 12.77 14.33
CA ILE A 204 -13.54 12.65 15.53
C ILE A 204 -13.04 13.54 16.66
N PHE A 205 -11.72 13.53 16.93
CA PHE A 205 -11.12 14.42 17.93
C PHE A 205 -11.35 15.91 17.60
N LYS A 206 -11.16 16.33 16.34
CA LYS A 206 -11.35 17.72 15.92
C LYS A 206 -12.80 18.16 16.12
N GLU A 207 -13.75 17.32 15.74
CA GLU A 207 -15.18 17.61 15.89
C GLU A 207 -15.58 17.69 17.37
N ALA A 208 -15.21 16.70 18.17
CA ALA A 208 -15.50 16.68 19.60
C ALA A 208 -14.86 17.88 20.32
N ARG A 209 -13.62 18.24 19.99
CA ARG A 209 -12.95 19.44 20.52
C ARG A 209 -13.72 20.70 20.17
N THR A 210 -14.17 20.83 18.92
CA THR A 210 -14.93 21.99 18.46
C THR A 210 -16.22 22.08 19.25
N ALA A 211 -17.01 21.00 19.29
CA ALA A 211 -18.26 20.92 20.05
C ALA A 211 -18.07 21.28 21.53
N ARG A 212 -17.03 20.75 22.20
CA ARG A 212 -16.73 21.12 23.59
C ARG A 212 -16.42 22.62 23.72
N SER A 213 -15.52 23.13 22.88
CA SER A 213 -15.03 24.49 22.98
C SER A 213 -16.04 25.58 22.69
N THR A 214 -17.07 25.29 21.89
CA THR A 214 -18.14 26.25 21.58
C THR A 214 -19.30 26.16 22.56
N ASN A 215 -19.52 25.01 23.22
CA ASN A 215 -20.71 24.78 24.03
C ASN A 215 -20.48 24.77 25.55
N TRP A 216 -19.24 24.80 26.04
CA TRP A 216 -18.95 24.67 27.49
C TRP A 216 -19.61 25.73 28.40
N LYS A 217 -19.94 26.93 27.90
CA LYS A 217 -20.71 27.94 28.65
C LYS A 217 -22.21 27.91 28.33
N GLU A 218 -22.54 27.87 27.04
CA GLU A 218 -23.89 28.15 26.56
C GLU A 218 -24.78 26.90 26.48
N ASN A 219 -24.18 25.72 26.32
CA ASN A 219 -24.90 24.46 26.18
C ASN A 219 -24.09 23.31 26.79
N VAL A 220 -24.02 23.31 28.12
CA VAL A 220 -23.31 22.29 28.92
C VAL A 220 -23.75 20.86 28.56
N PRO A 221 -25.05 20.52 28.38
CA PRO A 221 -25.44 19.18 28.00
C PRO A 221 -24.81 18.70 26.68
N LEU A 222 -24.65 19.57 25.68
CA LEU A 222 -23.99 19.20 24.43
C LEU A 222 -22.47 19.04 24.61
N MET A 223 -21.86 19.86 25.47
CA MET A 223 -20.46 19.68 25.85
C MET A 223 -20.24 18.33 26.55
N GLU A 224 -21.12 17.93 27.48
CA GLU A 224 -21.02 16.66 28.21
C GLU A 224 -21.04 15.44 27.29
N ARG A 225 -21.77 15.53 26.17
CA ARG A 225 -21.79 14.45 25.16
C ARG A 225 -20.43 14.17 24.53
N THR A 226 -19.45 15.07 24.66
CA THR A 226 -18.07 14.88 24.22
C THR A 226 -17.25 13.97 25.14
N ILE A 227 -17.64 13.82 26.42
CA ILE A 227 -16.93 13.02 27.43
C ILE A 227 -16.74 11.57 26.97
N PRO A 228 -17.79 10.80 26.61
CA PRO A 228 -17.61 9.41 26.19
C PRO A 228 -16.79 9.27 24.89
N ILE A 229 -16.76 10.29 24.04
CA ILE A 229 -15.92 10.31 22.83
C ILE A 229 -14.45 10.44 23.21
N PHE A 230 -14.09 11.37 24.10
CA PHE A 230 -12.72 11.50 24.56
C PHE A 230 -12.23 10.29 25.35
N GLU A 231 -13.10 9.68 26.17
CA GLU A 231 -12.81 8.39 26.83
C GLU A 231 -12.47 7.31 25.79
N ALA A 232 -13.31 7.14 24.76
CA ALA A 232 -13.06 6.15 23.71
C ALA A 232 -11.75 6.40 22.93
N LEU A 233 -11.40 7.66 22.70
CA LEU A 233 -10.14 8.02 22.04
C LEU A 233 -8.92 7.73 22.92
N ILE A 234 -9.05 7.85 24.24
CA ILE A 234 -7.98 7.51 25.20
C ILE A 234 -7.80 5.99 25.26
N ASP A 235 -8.89 5.23 25.40
CA ASP A 235 -8.87 3.77 25.57
C ASP A 235 -8.23 3.01 24.40
N ASN A 236 -8.27 3.57 23.18
CA ASN A 236 -7.87 2.86 21.95
C ASN A 236 -6.49 3.25 21.41
N GLU A 237 -5.57 3.70 22.28
CA GLU A 237 -4.23 4.15 21.89
C GLU A 237 -4.22 5.24 20.79
N ALA A 238 -5.33 5.95 20.61
CA ALA A 238 -5.24 7.34 20.17
C ALA A 238 -4.76 8.24 21.34
N GLY A 239 -4.45 7.65 22.50
CA GLY A 239 -4.19 8.33 23.79
C GLY A 239 -2.72 8.54 24.18
N GLU A 240 -1.80 7.60 23.97
CA GLU A 240 -0.40 7.82 24.42
C GLU A 240 0.34 8.84 23.57
N GLU A 241 -0.07 8.97 22.29
CA GLU A 241 0.55 9.96 21.41
C GLU A 241 0.03 11.39 21.62
N TYR A 242 -1.16 11.55 22.19
CA TYR A 242 -1.91 12.80 22.14
C TYR A 242 -2.39 13.21 23.53
N HIS A 243 -1.49 13.83 24.29
CA HIS A 243 -1.78 14.60 25.52
C HIS A 243 -3.05 15.49 25.42
N ARG A 244 -3.43 15.86 24.18
CA ARG A 244 -4.61 16.66 23.87
C ARG A 244 -5.94 15.96 24.19
N ASN A 245 -6.03 14.63 24.09
CA ASN A 245 -7.27 13.90 24.40
C ASN A 245 -7.57 13.97 25.89
N HIS A 246 -6.59 13.60 26.72
CA HIS A 246 -6.62 13.77 28.17
C HIS A 246 -6.93 15.23 28.56
N GLY A 247 -6.29 16.19 27.89
CA GLY A 247 -6.57 17.61 28.12
C GLY A 247 -8.01 18.02 27.82
N GLN A 248 -8.60 17.56 26.71
CA GLN A 248 -10.00 17.86 26.39
C GLN A 248 -10.98 17.16 27.34
N LEU A 249 -10.70 15.91 27.72
CA LEU A 249 -11.51 15.19 28.71
C LEU A 249 -11.49 15.92 30.05
N GLY A 250 -10.30 16.31 30.51
CA GLY A 250 -10.14 17.07 31.74
C GLY A 250 -10.89 18.41 31.73
N TYR A 251 -10.89 19.12 30.60
CA TYR A 251 -11.72 20.32 30.45
C TYR A 251 -13.22 20.01 30.52
N ALA A 252 -13.67 18.99 29.79
CA ALA A 252 -15.10 18.63 29.76
C ALA A 252 -15.62 18.19 31.14
N LEU A 253 -14.85 17.38 31.88
CA LEU A 253 -15.20 16.94 33.23
C LEU A 253 -15.24 18.12 34.22
N LYS A 254 -14.27 19.03 34.15
CA LYS A 254 -14.27 20.24 34.99
C LYS A 254 -15.46 21.16 34.65
N ASP A 255 -15.77 21.32 33.36
CA ASP A 255 -16.88 22.16 32.90
C ASP A 255 -18.25 21.53 33.24
N ARG A 256 -18.35 20.19 33.34
CA ARG A 256 -19.55 19.45 33.77
C ARG A 256 -19.82 19.58 35.27
N ALA A 257 -18.76 19.67 36.08
CA ALA A 257 -18.85 19.54 37.54
C ALA A 257 -19.82 20.56 38.17
N ALA A 258 -21.05 20.11 38.44
CA ALA A 258 -22.11 20.85 39.13
C ALA A 258 -22.86 19.91 40.09
N GLY A 259 -23.20 20.37 41.29
CA GLY A 259 -23.91 19.57 42.29
C GLY A 259 -23.03 18.60 43.10
N GLU A 260 -23.62 17.53 43.64
CA GLU A 260 -22.95 16.59 44.56
C GLU A 260 -21.86 15.73 43.88
N GLU A 261 -22.03 15.40 42.60
CA GLU A 261 -21.05 14.63 41.79
C GLU A 261 -19.84 15.47 41.36
N ALA A 262 -19.89 16.79 41.57
CA ALA A 262 -18.84 17.71 41.16
C ALA A 262 -17.46 17.34 41.73
N LYS A 263 -17.39 16.76 42.93
CA LYS A 263 -16.10 16.41 43.55
C LYS A 263 -15.40 15.24 42.83
N GLU A 264 -16.16 14.23 42.40
CA GLU A 264 -15.60 13.08 41.67
C GLU A 264 -15.13 13.53 40.28
N ASP A 265 -15.96 14.30 39.58
CA ASP A 265 -15.63 14.85 38.27
C ASP A 265 -14.43 15.79 38.31
N LEU A 266 -14.31 16.63 39.34
CA LEU A 266 -13.14 17.49 39.53
C LEU A 266 -11.88 16.68 39.81
N ASN A 267 -11.99 15.57 40.56
CA ASN A 267 -10.83 14.70 40.80
C ASN A 267 -10.40 13.99 39.50
N ARG A 268 -11.34 13.45 38.73
CA ARG A 268 -11.05 12.88 37.41
C ARG A 268 -10.45 13.93 36.47
N ALA A 269 -11.03 15.14 36.42
CA ALA A 269 -10.48 16.23 35.63
C ALA A 269 -9.03 16.56 36.00
N TYR A 270 -8.74 16.62 37.31
CA TYR A 270 -7.39 16.87 37.82
C TYR A 270 -6.40 15.77 37.39
N GLU A 271 -6.80 14.51 37.44
CA GLU A 271 -6.00 13.35 37.01
C GLU A 271 -5.74 13.37 35.50
N GLU A 272 -6.78 13.61 34.70
CA GLU A 272 -6.68 13.69 33.24
C GLU A 272 -5.78 14.85 32.79
N LEU A 273 -5.92 16.04 33.41
CA LEU A 273 -5.04 17.18 33.13
C LEU A 273 -3.60 16.90 33.58
N SER A 274 -3.40 16.17 34.68
CA SER A 274 -2.08 15.73 35.10
C SER A 274 -1.45 14.78 34.09
N LYS A 275 -2.24 13.83 33.56
CA LYS A 275 -1.78 12.91 32.52
C LYS A 275 -1.44 13.63 31.22
N ALA A 276 -2.24 14.63 30.84
CA ALA A 276 -1.95 15.49 29.69
C ALA A 276 -0.61 16.22 29.85
N ILE A 277 -0.34 16.81 31.01
CA ILE A 277 0.93 17.50 31.30
C ILE A 277 2.10 16.51 31.24
N GLU A 278 1.96 15.35 31.89
CA GLU A 278 2.99 14.30 31.90
C GLU A 278 3.36 13.87 30.46
N LEU A 279 2.37 13.53 29.63
CA LEU A 279 2.57 13.09 28.25
C LEU A 279 3.16 14.20 27.36
N ARG A 280 2.76 15.46 27.59
CA ARG A 280 3.32 16.62 26.88
C ARG A 280 4.81 16.78 27.20
N ASP A 281 5.15 16.73 28.49
CA ASP A 281 6.51 16.98 28.98
C ASP A 281 7.47 15.85 28.59
N GLN A 282 7.03 14.59 28.67
CA GLN A 282 7.79 13.43 28.20
C GLN A 282 8.18 13.55 26.72
N LYS A 283 7.36 14.21 25.91
CA LYS A 283 7.59 14.44 24.48
C LYS A 283 8.34 15.75 24.18
N GLY A 284 8.67 16.55 25.20
CA GLY A 284 9.30 17.85 25.02
C GLY A 284 8.43 18.86 24.25
N VAL A 285 7.11 18.70 24.24
CA VAL A 285 6.19 19.59 23.52
C VAL A 285 6.00 20.88 24.32
N GLN A 286 6.26 22.03 23.71
CA GLN A 286 6.05 23.33 24.34
C GLN A 286 4.60 23.83 24.17
N GLY A 287 4.14 24.66 25.13
CA GLY A 287 2.82 25.29 25.10
C GLY A 287 1.74 24.52 25.86
N PHE A 288 0.47 24.69 25.46
CA PHE A 288 -0.70 24.06 26.09
C PHE A 288 -0.87 24.37 27.59
N LEU A 289 -0.38 25.53 28.04
CA LEU A 289 -0.38 25.94 29.45
C LEU A 289 -1.77 26.14 30.08
N MET A 290 -2.82 26.00 29.27
CA MET A 290 -4.20 25.88 29.76
C MET A 290 -4.43 24.60 30.56
N TYR A 291 -3.59 23.56 30.43
CA TYR A 291 -3.69 22.37 31.27
C TYR A 291 -3.42 22.71 32.72
N GLU A 292 -2.30 23.39 33.00
CA GLU A 292 -1.90 23.84 34.32
C GLU A 292 -2.93 24.81 34.90
N PHE A 293 -3.39 25.78 34.10
CA PHE A 293 -4.44 26.70 34.55
C PHE A 293 -5.70 25.97 35.02
N ASN A 294 -6.23 25.04 34.21
CA ASN A 294 -7.44 24.30 34.60
C ASN A 294 -7.16 23.30 35.72
N ARG A 295 -5.97 22.70 35.78
CA ARG A 295 -5.57 21.80 36.86
C ARG A 295 -5.48 22.54 38.19
N ALA A 296 -4.99 23.78 38.18
CA ALA A 296 -4.99 24.65 39.36
C ALA A 296 -6.41 24.93 39.85
N LEU A 297 -7.36 25.23 38.96
CA LEU A 297 -8.77 25.42 39.31
C LEU A 297 -9.37 24.17 39.97
N CYS A 298 -9.15 22.99 39.38
CA CYS A 298 -9.55 21.72 39.99
C CYS A 298 -8.87 21.53 41.36
N GLY A 299 -7.58 21.83 41.45
CA GLY A 299 -6.79 21.69 42.66
C GLY A 299 -7.29 22.56 43.81
N ILE A 300 -7.65 23.81 43.53
CA ILE A 300 -8.27 24.73 44.49
C ILE A 300 -9.58 24.16 45.01
N ALA A 301 -10.46 23.73 44.10
CA ALA A 301 -11.77 23.17 44.47
C ALA A 301 -11.65 21.87 45.29
N LEU A 302 -10.61 21.07 45.03
CA LEU A 302 -10.33 19.82 45.76
C LEU A 302 -9.53 20.04 47.05
N GLY A 303 -9.07 21.25 47.35
CA GLY A 303 -8.22 21.55 48.51
C GLY A 303 -6.84 20.90 48.44
N LYS A 304 -6.23 20.83 47.24
CA LYS A 304 -4.86 20.34 47.06
C LYS A 304 -3.85 21.29 47.73
N ALA A 305 -2.63 20.77 47.96
CA ALA A 305 -1.57 21.50 48.64
C ALA A 305 -1.22 22.81 47.88
N PRO A 306 -1.03 23.95 48.58
CA PRO A 306 -0.77 25.23 47.94
C PRO A 306 0.42 25.21 46.99
N GLU A 307 1.47 24.46 47.30
CA GLU A 307 2.70 24.39 46.50
C GLU A 307 2.46 23.81 45.10
N VAL A 308 1.48 22.89 44.99
CA VAL A 308 1.10 22.31 43.70
C VAL A 308 0.31 23.33 42.87
N ILE A 309 -0.63 24.03 43.50
CA ILE A 309 -1.43 25.07 42.86
C ILE A 309 -0.53 26.22 42.40
N GLN A 310 0.41 26.67 43.24
CA GLN A 310 1.37 27.74 42.90
C GLN A 310 2.22 27.38 41.69
N ARG A 311 2.72 26.13 41.61
CA ARG A 311 3.50 25.67 40.45
C ARG A 311 2.70 25.76 39.16
N ASP A 312 1.44 25.34 39.19
CA ASP A 312 0.56 25.38 38.02
C ASP A 312 0.24 26.81 37.61
N LEU A 313 -0.08 27.68 38.58
CA LEU A 313 -0.33 29.09 38.32
C LEU A 313 0.92 29.80 37.75
N GLN A 314 2.11 29.50 38.28
CA GLN A 314 3.38 30.03 37.76
C GLN A 314 3.66 29.59 36.32
N ALA A 315 3.40 28.33 36.00
CA ALA A 315 3.58 27.81 34.65
C ALA A 315 2.60 28.50 33.68
N ALA A 316 1.33 28.65 34.08
CA ALA A 316 0.27 29.21 33.26
C ALA A 316 0.39 30.74 33.05
N ALA A 317 0.92 31.48 34.03
CA ALA A 317 1.07 32.94 33.97
C ALA A 317 2.05 33.44 32.90
N GLY A 318 2.88 32.56 32.32
CA GLY A 318 3.81 32.91 31.24
C GLY A 318 3.16 33.25 29.89
N VAL A 319 1.83 33.22 29.78
CA VAL A 319 1.08 33.49 28.54
C VAL A 319 0.01 34.56 28.78
N GLN A 320 0.11 35.67 28.06
CA GLN A 320 -0.79 36.83 28.20
C GLN A 320 -2.28 36.47 28.09
N SER A 321 -2.67 35.62 27.13
CA SER A 321 -4.07 35.22 26.95
C SER A 321 -4.62 34.33 28.07
N ILE A 322 -3.75 33.73 28.88
CA ILE A 322 -4.15 33.02 30.10
C ILE A 322 -4.22 34.02 31.26
N TRP A 323 -3.32 35.00 31.32
CA TRP A 323 -3.32 36.04 32.35
C TRP A 323 -4.67 36.78 32.44
N GLU A 324 -5.28 37.13 31.31
CA GLU A 324 -6.65 37.71 31.29
C GLU A 324 -7.66 36.82 32.04
N LYS A 325 -7.51 35.49 31.97
CA LYS A 325 -8.36 34.53 32.69
C LYS A 325 -8.04 34.42 34.17
N PHE A 326 -6.82 34.75 34.59
CA PHE A 326 -6.49 34.88 36.02
C PHE A 326 -7.24 36.06 36.62
N GLU A 327 -7.21 37.21 35.93
CA GLU A 327 -7.88 38.44 36.37
C GLU A 327 -9.42 38.26 36.46
N GLU A 328 -10.00 37.49 35.54
CA GLU A 328 -11.44 37.17 35.55
C GLU A 328 -11.85 36.09 36.57
N SER A 329 -10.91 35.34 37.16
CA SER A 329 -11.22 34.18 38.01
C SER A 329 -11.38 34.54 39.48
N GLU A 330 -12.62 34.65 39.94
CA GLU A 330 -12.94 34.84 41.37
C GLU A 330 -12.38 33.72 42.26
N ILE A 331 -12.33 32.49 41.76
CA ILE A 331 -11.81 31.32 42.49
C ILE A 331 -10.31 31.48 42.78
N ILE A 332 -9.52 31.88 41.77
CA ILE A 332 -8.08 32.09 41.93
C ILE A 332 -7.83 33.29 42.84
N ALA A 333 -8.55 34.39 42.65
CA ALA A 333 -8.43 35.58 43.49
C ALA A 333 -8.73 35.29 44.97
N ALA A 334 -9.81 34.54 45.25
CA ALA A 334 -10.18 34.14 46.60
C ALA A 334 -9.12 33.23 47.24
N TRP A 335 -8.64 32.22 46.49
CA TRP A 335 -7.60 31.32 46.96
C TRP A 335 -6.27 32.06 47.23
N ALA A 336 -5.88 32.97 46.34
CA ALA A 336 -4.63 33.74 46.50
C ALA A 336 -4.68 34.63 47.75
N LYS A 337 -5.81 35.31 47.99
CA LYS A 337 -6.03 36.10 49.21
C LYS A 337 -5.95 35.25 50.47
N GLN A 338 -6.57 34.06 50.46
CA GLN A 338 -6.54 33.14 51.60
C GLN A 338 -5.12 32.65 51.92
N ASN A 339 -4.29 32.44 50.89
CA ASN A 339 -2.93 31.89 51.02
C ASN A 339 -1.84 32.97 51.00
N GLN A 340 -2.20 34.26 51.06
CA GLN A 340 -1.28 35.40 50.98
C GLN A 340 -0.34 35.31 49.76
N TYR A 341 -0.86 34.84 48.63
CA TYR A 341 -0.11 34.65 47.40
C TYR A 341 -0.24 35.87 46.50
N ASP A 342 0.90 36.48 46.14
CA ASP A 342 0.94 37.63 45.24
C ASP A 342 0.83 37.16 43.79
N LEU A 343 -0.36 37.31 43.20
CA LEU A 343 -0.58 36.98 41.80
C LEU A 343 0.16 37.95 40.88
N GLU A 344 0.24 39.24 41.21
CA GLU A 344 0.86 40.25 40.33
C GLU A 344 2.36 39.98 40.12
N ALA A 345 3.03 39.38 41.10
CA ALA A 345 4.41 38.92 40.98
C ALA A 345 4.62 37.85 39.87
N LEU A 346 3.55 37.22 39.39
CA LEU A 346 3.59 36.25 38.29
C LEU A 346 3.50 36.88 36.90
N LYS A 347 3.08 38.14 36.81
CA LYS A 347 2.91 38.86 35.55
C LYS A 347 4.30 39.14 34.95
N LYS A 348 4.64 38.38 33.90
CA LYS A 348 5.94 38.48 33.21
C LYS A 348 5.91 39.43 32.02
#